data_AF-A0A7V6ANQ1-F1
#
_entry.id   AF-A0A7V6ANQ1-F1
#
_cell.length_a   1.000
_cell.length_b   1.000
_cell.length_c   1.000
_cell.angle_alpha   90.00
_cell.angle_beta   90.00
_cell.angle_gamma   90.00
#
_symmetry.space_group_name_H-M   'P 1'
#
loop_
_entity.id
_entity.type
_entity.pdbx_description
1 polymer ?
#
loop_
_entity_poly.entity_id
_entity_poly.type
_entity_poly.pdbx_seq_one_letter_code
_entity_poly.pdbx_strand_id
1 'polypeptide(L)'
;MKKIVVLLATIVALTAFAQVAEIDTADYTPAEVAPLPTVKLPSADATPLLRPEEPMATCLTIGNGSDDIFIDVGTAGNVGIGTTSPGQKLDITGGNARATGEFIGTLGSGYGQFRAVRGNYGTFIRNDGSNTYILLTNSGDAYGGWNGLRPFMISNSTGDVYMHSGNAFYARASDGNVGIGTTSPSYKLDVYAGTSATTARFRNSNGYIEFGPKNAGGAHIYTDRDRFYFNKDVWLVGNPSRLSAYSTNNLQLQT
;
A
#
# COMPACT_ATOMS: atom_id res chain seq x y z
N MET A 1 -22.01 23.96 65.68
CA MET A 1 -20.67 23.80 66.30
C MET A 1 -20.27 22.33 66.26
N LYS A 2 -19.01 22.08 65.89
CA LYS A 2 -18.19 20.86 66.10
C LYS A 2 -18.43 19.61 65.24
N LYS A 3 -17.29 19.20 64.64
CA LYS A 3 -16.91 18.00 63.86
C LYS A 3 -17.03 16.71 64.67
N ILE A 4 -16.97 15.54 64.00
CA ILE A 4 -16.34 14.23 64.37
C ILE A 4 -16.73 13.24 63.24
N VAL A 5 -15.89 12.89 62.23
CA VAL A 5 -14.80 11.86 62.17
C VAL A 5 -15.26 10.52 62.77
N VAL A 6 -15.31 9.39 62.06
CA VAL A 6 -14.24 8.38 61.99
C VAL A 6 -14.64 7.30 60.96
N LEU A 7 -13.69 7.00 60.09
CA LEU A 7 -13.58 5.85 59.20
C LEU A 7 -13.03 4.66 59.99
N LEU A 8 -13.52 3.42 59.83
CA LEU A 8 -12.69 2.21 59.95
C LEU A 8 -13.42 0.95 59.41
N ALA A 9 -12.86 0.40 58.32
CA ALA A 9 -12.53 -1.02 58.06
C ALA A 9 -13.64 -2.10 58.27
N THR A 10 -13.95 -3.04 57.37
CA THR A 10 -13.05 -4.03 56.74
C THR A 10 -13.88 -4.89 55.74
N ILE A 11 -13.34 -5.09 54.53
CA ILE A 11 -13.37 -6.25 53.59
C ILE A 11 -14.40 -7.39 53.83
N VAL A 12 -15.15 -7.82 52.79
CA VAL A 12 -15.15 -9.19 52.17
C VAL A 12 -16.30 -9.39 51.16
N ALA A 13 -15.90 -9.78 49.95
CA ALA A 13 -16.54 -10.60 48.90
C ALA A 13 -17.93 -10.25 48.31
N LEU A 14 -17.87 -9.88 47.03
CA LEU A 14 -18.94 -9.79 46.04
C LEU A 14 -19.34 -11.20 45.55
N THR A 15 -20.62 -11.58 45.64
CA THR A 15 -21.20 -12.68 44.84
C THR A 15 -22.51 -12.24 44.19
N ALA A 16 -22.74 -12.79 43.00
CA ALA A 16 -23.65 -12.35 41.95
C ALA A 16 -25.15 -12.64 42.21
N PHE A 17 -25.98 -12.38 41.16
CA PHE A 17 -27.43 -12.62 40.97
C PHE A 17 -28.33 -11.41 41.33
N ALA A 18 -29.45 -11.11 40.66
CA ALA A 18 -30.45 -11.90 39.93
C ALA A 18 -31.16 -11.01 38.86
N GLN A 19 -31.54 -11.50 37.68
CA GLN A 19 -32.79 -12.19 37.31
C GLN A 19 -34.10 -11.45 37.67
N VAL A 20 -34.86 -11.09 36.63
CA VAL A 20 -36.15 -10.40 36.63
C VAL A 20 -37.29 -11.38 36.97
N ALA A 21 -38.17 -10.99 37.89
CA ALA A 21 -39.49 -11.59 38.08
C ALA A 21 -40.50 -10.47 38.45
N GLU A 22 -41.64 -10.43 37.74
CA GLU A 22 -42.77 -9.53 38.01
C GLU A 22 -43.46 -9.91 39.33
N ILE A 23 -43.90 -8.91 40.11
CA ILE A 23 -44.58 -9.08 41.40
C ILE A 23 -46.04 -8.59 41.29
N ASP A 24 -46.96 -9.50 41.61
CA ASP A 24 -48.41 -9.30 41.81
C ASP A 24 -48.67 -8.56 43.16
N THR A 25 -49.57 -7.57 43.16
CA THR A 25 -49.62 -6.50 44.17
C THR A 25 -50.65 -6.69 45.31
N ALA A 26 -50.99 -7.92 45.70
CA ALA A 26 -52.12 -8.12 46.63
C ALA A 26 -51.79 -8.11 48.14
N ASP A 27 -50.54 -8.24 48.60
CA ASP A 27 -50.24 -8.40 50.04
C ASP A 27 -48.96 -7.67 50.51
N TYR A 28 -48.90 -6.34 50.43
CA TYR A 28 -47.83 -5.55 51.09
C TYR A 28 -48.38 -4.52 52.09
N THR A 29 -48.14 -4.78 53.38
CA THR A 29 -48.12 -3.74 54.41
C THR A 29 -46.83 -2.92 54.26
N PRO A 30 -46.86 -1.58 54.34
CA PRO A 30 -45.69 -0.76 54.02
C PRO A 30 -44.69 -0.76 55.19
N ALA A 31 -43.89 -1.82 55.28
CA ALA A 31 -42.67 -1.84 56.09
C ALA A 31 -41.49 -1.38 55.22
N GLU A 32 -41.00 -0.18 55.51
CA GLU A 32 -39.67 0.38 55.22
C GLU A 32 -38.85 -0.33 54.13
N VAL A 33 -39.12 0.02 52.86
CA VAL A 33 -38.15 -0.15 51.78
C VAL A 33 -37.00 0.81 52.07
N ALA A 34 -35.85 0.28 52.50
CA ALA A 34 -34.62 1.05 52.54
C ALA A 34 -34.43 1.68 51.15
N PRO A 35 -34.19 3.00 51.04
CA PRO A 35 -34.04 3.65 49.75
C PRO A 35 -32.92 2.96 48.97
N LEU A 36 -33.20 2.58 47.72
CA LEU A 36 -32.19 2.12 46.77
C LEU A 36 -30.98 3.08 46.86
N PRO A 37 -29.73 2.58 46.85
CA PRO A 37 -28.57 3.45 46.87
C PRO A 37 -28.68 4.40 45.70
N THR A 38 -28.97 5.67 46.02
CA THR A 38 -29.01 6.70 45.00
C THR A 38 -27.56 6.93 44.63
N VAL A 39 -27.13 6.37 43.50
CA VAL A 39 -25.93 6.87 42.83
C VAL A 39 -26.27 8.31 42.47
N LYS A 40 -25.86 9.26 43.33
CA LYS A 40 -25.87 10.68 43.00
C LYS A 40 -24.91 10.85 41.83
N LEU A 41 -25.44 10.77 40.62
CA LEU A 41 -24.84 11.50 39.52
C LEU A 41 -24.77 12.96 39.98
N PRO A 42 -23.62 13.64 39.87
CA PRO A 42 -23.50 15.01 40.31
C PRO A 42 -24.64 15.82 39.68
N SER A 43 -25.33 16.60 40.52
CA SER A 43 -26.45 17.45 40.10
C SER A 43 -25.99 18.28 38.89
N ALA A 44 -26.87 18.47 37.91
CA ALA A 44 -26.62 19.27 36.70
C ALA A 44 -26.25 20.75 36.96
N ASP A 45 -26.15 21.15 38.23
CA ASP A 45 -25.76 22.47 38.72
C ASP A 45 -24.49 22.44 39.60
N ALA A 46 -23.76 21.32 39.62
CA ALA A 46 -22.37 21.37 40.04
C ALA A 46 -21.58 21.97 38.88
N THR A 47 -21.21 23.25 38.98
CA THR A 47 -20.04 23.73 38.25
C THR A 47 -18.95 22.67 38.45
N PRO A 48 -18.37 22.11 37.37
CA PRO A 48 -17.43 21.03 37.53
C PRO A 48 -16.38 21.52 38.52
N LEU A 49 -16.20 20.77 39.62
CA LEU A 49 -15.15 21.06 40.60
C LEU A 49 -13.80 20.79 39.92
N LEU A 50 -13.42 21.68 39.01
CA LEU A 50 -12.05 21.94 38.66
C LEU A 50 -11.43 22.48 39.95
N ARG A 51 -10.77 21.61 40.72
CA ARG A 51 -9.74 22.08 41.64
C ARG A 51 -8.79 22.95 40.80
N PRO A 52 -8.53 24.22 41.13
CA PRO A 52 -7.81 25.13 40.25
C PRO A 52 -6.34 24.78 39.93
N GLU A 53 -5.80 23.65 40.36
CA GLU A 53 -4.38 23.31 40.19
C GLU A 53 -4.09 21.82 39.90
N GLU A 54 -5.09 20.99 39.58
CA GLU A 54 -4.78 19.70 38.98
C GLU A 54 -4.61 19.92 37.48
N PRO A 55 -3.46 19.61 36.85
CA PRO A 55 -3.30 19.74 35.41
C PRO A 55 -4.46 18.99 34.75
N MET A 56 -5.26 19.71 33.96
CA MET A 56 -6.42 19.13 33.29
C MET A 56 -5.94 17.90 32.54
N ALA A 57 -6.52 16.73 32.85
CA ALA A 57 -6.13 15.48 32.21
C ALA A 57 -6.09 15.69 30.69
N THR A 58 -4.89 15.69 30.11
CA THR A 58 -4.67 15.97 28.69
C THR A 58 -4.99 14.75 27.83
N CYS A 59 -5.58 13.71 28.41
CA CYS A 59 -5.93 12.49 27.70
C CYS A 59 -7.18 11.85 28.30
N LEU A 60 -7.92 11.15 27.44
CA LEU A 60 -8.97 10.22 27.83
C LEU A 60 -8.48 8.81 27.51
N THR A 61 -8.35 7.98 28.53
CA THR A 61 -8.12 6.54 28.36
C THR A 61 -9.45 5.81 28.48
N ILE A 62 -9.79 4.97 27.50
CA ILE A 62 -10.96 4.09 27.55
C ILE A 62 -10.46 2.64 27.57
N GLY A 63 -10.52 2.02 28.75
CA GLY A 63 -10.15 0.63 28.99
C GLY A 63 -9.48 0.44 30.36
N ASN A 64 -8.85 -0.71 30.59
CA ASN A 64 -8.19 -1.07 31.86
C ASN A 64 -6.81 -1.75 31.66
N GLY A 65 -6.12 -1.52 30.53
CA GLY A 65 -4.87 -2.21 30.17
C GLY A 65 -4.01 -1.53 29.09
N SER A 66 -2.96 -2.22 28.65
CA SER A 66 -2.04 -1.71 27.61
C SER A 66 -2.62 -1.70 26.19
N ASP A 67 -3.78 -2.35 25.99
CA ASP A 67 -4.50 -2.43 24.71
C ASP A 67 -5.62 -1.38 24.60
N ASP A 68 -5.63 -0.40 25.50
CA ASP A 68 -6.69 0.60 25.61
C ASP A 68 -6.66 1.60 24.45
N ILE A 69 -7.81 2.26 24.25
CA ILE A 69 -7.88 3.45 23.39
C ILE A 69 -7.40 4.64 24.22
N PHE A 70 -6.34 5.27 23.76
CA PHE A 70 -5.80 6.50 24.31
C PHE A 70 -6.10 7.65 23.35
N ILE A 71 -6.92 8.60 23.80
CA ILE A 71 -7.17 9.83 23.06
C ILE A 71 -6.32 10.91 23.72
N ASP A 72 -5.30 11.41 23.01
CA ASP A 72 -4.58 12.60 23.41
C ASP A 72 -5.49 13.82 23.17
N VAL A 73 -6.04 14.33 24.26
CA VAL A 73 -6.87 15.55 24.30
C VAL A 73 -5.96 16.79 24.45
N GLY A 74 -4.63 16.62 24.45
CA GLY A 74 -3.64 17.69 24.37
C GLY A 74 -3.61 18.38 23.00
N THR A 75 -2.66 19.29 22.80
CA THR A 75 -2.60 20.20 21.63
C THR A 75 -2.44 19.49 20.28
N ALA A 76 -2.01 18.23 20.25
CA ALA A 76 -1.83 17.46 19.03
C ALA A 76 -3.12 16.77 18.55
N GLY A 77 -4.08 16.45 19.43
CA GLY A 77 -5.34 15.80 19.05
C GLY A 77 -5.15 14.45 18.32
N ASN A 78 -4.26 13.62 18.84
CA ASN A 78 -3.92 12.31 18.26
C ASN A 78 -4.69 11.19 18.97
N VAL A 79 -4.97 10.10 18.26
CA VAL A 79 -5.58 8.88 18.82
C VAL A 79 -4.56 7.75 18.75
N GLY A 80 -4.23 7.16 19.90
CA GLY A 80 -3.45 5.95 20.02
C GLY A 80 -4.35 4.76 20.35
N ILE A 81 -4.12 3.61 19.71
CA ILE A 81 -4.73 2.32 20.10
C ILE A 81 -3.57 1.37 20.40
N GLY A 82 -3.46 0.91 21.66
CA GLY A 82 -2.30 0.13 22.11
C GLY A 82 -1.00 0.95 22.28
N THR A 83 -1.11 2.28 22.33
CA THR A 83 0.02 3.20 22.60
C THR A 83 -0.47 4.49 23.28
N THR A 84 0.27 4.97 24.27
CA THR A 84 0.03 6.26 24.95
C THR A 84 0.90 7.39 24.39
N SER A 85 1.66 7.13 23.33
CA SER A 85 2.54 8.12 22.68
C SER A 85 2.40 8.06 21.16
N PRO A 86 1.21 8.36 20.62
CA PRO A 86 0.96 8.30 19.18
C PRO A 86 1.83 9.31 18.40
N GLY A 87 2.59 8.83 17.43
CA GLY A 87 3.45 9.66 16.58
C GLY A 87 2.73 10.28 15.37
N GLN A 88 1.46 9.89 15.15
CA GLN A 88 0.60 10.33 14.05
C GLN A 88 -0.81 10.62 14.59
N LYS A 89 -1.67 11.22 13.75
CA LYS A 89 -3.08 11.50 14.11
C LYS A 89 -3.85 10.25 14.56
N LEU A 90 -3.53 9.12 13.96
CA LEU A 90 -3.94 7.80 14.40
C LEU A 90 -2.71 6.90 14.40
N ASP A 91 -2.39 6.31 15.55
CA ASP A 91 -1.29 5.36 15.70
C ASP A 91 -1.83 4.08 16.35
N ILE A 92 -1.57 2.94 15.73
CA ILE A 92 -2.06 1.63 16.18
C ILE A 92 -0.83 0.75 16.39
N THR A 93 -0.58 0.36 17.63
CA THR A 93 0.57 -0.46 18.01
C THR A 93 0.09 -1.78 18.61
N GLY A 94 0.84 -2.87 18.39
CA GLY A 94 0.56 -4.17 19.01
C GLY A 94 -0.60 -4.97 18.39
N GLY A 95 -1.19 -4.52 17.28
CA GLY A 95 -2.32 -5.20 16.64
C GLY A 95 -2.53 -4.81 15.16
N ASN A 96 -3.62 -5.32 14.58
CA ASN A 96 -4.03 -5.04 13.20
C ASN A 96 -5.21 -4.07 13.18
N ALA A 97 -5.22 -3.14 12.23
CA ALA A 97 -6.42 -2.40 11.86
C ALA A 97 -7.24 -3.21 10.85
N ARG A 98 -8.51 -3.50 11.15
CA ARG A 98 -9.44 -4.15 10.22
C ARG A 98 -10.61 -3.21 9.94
N ALA A 99 -10.83 -2.90 8.66
CA ALA A 99 -12.03 -2.23 8.19
C ALA A 99 -12.76 -3.11 7.17
N THR A 100 -14.09 -3.02 7.16
CA THR A 100 -14.94 -3.61 6.11
C THR A 100 -15.32 -2.60 5.04
N GLY A 101 -14.99 -1.32 5.24
CA GLY A 101 -15.16 -0.24 4.27
C GLY A 101 -13.85 0.12 3.56
N GLU A 102 -13.93 1.13 2.71
CA GLU A 102 -12.78 1.67 1.98
C GLU A 102 -11.91 2.57 2.86
N PHE A 103 -10.59 2.45 2.73
CA PHE A 103 -9.65 3.45 3.21
C PHE A 103 -9.36 4.45 2.09
N ILE A 104 -9.77 5.71 2.26
CA ILE A 104 -9.65 6.75 1.24
C ILE A 104 -8.50 7.70 1.59
N GLY A 105 -7.42 7.65 0.81
CA GLY A 105 -6.34 8.63 0.88
C GLY A 105 -6.55 9.79 -0.09
N THR A 106 -6.82 11.00 0.41
CA THR A 106 -7.12 12.19 -0.42
C THR A 106 -5.96 13.18 -0.53
N LEU A 107 -4.72 12.72 -0.27
CA LEU A 107 -3.54 13.57 -0.25
C LEU A 107 -3.31 14.23 -1.63
N GLY A 108 -3.54 15.54 -1.74
CA GLY A 108 -3.32 16.30 -2.99
C GLY A 108 -1.86 16.70 -3.23
N SER A 109 -1.06 16.83 -2.17
CA SER A 109 0.37 17.17 -2.22
C SER A 109 1.11 16.46 -1.07
N GLY A 110 2.38 16.11 -1.25
CA GLY A 110 3.15 15.30 -0.29
C GLY A 110 3.58 13.96 -0.88
N TYR A 111 3.79 12.92 -0.08
CA TYR A 111 4.43 11.69 -0.54
C TYR A 111 3.50 10.72 -1.28
N GLY A 112 2.63 9.99 -0.58
CA GLY A 112 1.71 9.02 -1.18
C GLY A 112 0.54 8.66 -0.27
N GLN A 113 -0.54 8.15 -0.86
CA GLN A 113 -1.79 7.82 -0.18
C GLN A 113 -1.68 6.58 0.72
N PHE A 114 -0.88 5.59 0.31
CA PHE A 114 -0.70 4.33 1.07
C PHE A 114 0.77 3.95 1.10
N ARG A 115 1.32 3.66 2.28
CA ARG A 115 2.75 3.39 2.47
C ARG A 115 2.99 2.16 3.34
N ALA A 116 3.94 1.33 2.91
CA ALA A 116 4.57 0.30 3.71
C ALA A 116 6.02 0.71 4.02
N VAL A 117 6.44 0.56 5.27
CA VAL A 117 7.80 0.88 5.73
C VAL A 117 8.42 -0.33 6.39
N ARG A 118 9.66 -0.68 6.00
CA ARG A 118 10.46 -1.68 6.71
C ARG A 118 11.95 -1.42 6.50
N GLY A 119 12.71 -1.41 7.59
CA GLY A 119 14.13 -1.09 7.56
C GLY A 119 14.36 0.32 6.97
N ASN A 120 15.30 0.44 6.05
CA ASN A 120 15.75 1.73 5.51
C ASN A 120 14.84 2.31 4.41
N TYR A 121 13.81 1.60 3.96
CA TYR A 121 13.01 1.98 2.79
C TYR A 121 11.52 2.05 3.11
N GLY A 122 10.86 2.99 2.45
CA GLY A 122 9.42 3.01 2.26
C GLY A 122 9.05 2.68 0.82
N THR A 123 7.96 1.95 0.64
CA THR A 123 7.29 1.77 -0.65
C THR A 123 5.87 2.28 -0.53
N PHE A 124 5.41 3.05 -1.51
CA PHE A 124 4.10 3.68 -1.41
C PHE A 124 3.40 3.81 -2.76
N ILE A 125 2.07 3.78 -2.70
CA ILE A 125 1.19 4.08 -3.83
C ILE A 125 0.94 5.58 -3.84
N ARG A 126 1.16 6.21 -5.00
CA ARG A 126 0.92 7.64 -5.21
C ARG A 126 0.04 7.83 -6.43
N ASN A 127 -1.11 8.49 -6.28
CA ASN A 127 -1.83 9.10 -7.40
C ASN A 127 -1.59 10.62 -7.38
N ASP A 128 -0.97 11.17 -8.42
CA ASP A 128 -0.66 12.61 -8.54
C ASP A 128 -1.71 13.41 -9.32
N GLY A 129 -2.84 12.79 -9.65
CA GLY A 129 -3.90 13.33 -10.51
C GLY A 129 -3.75 12.95 -11.98
N SER A 130 -2.54 12.71 -12.46
CA SER A 130 -2.27 12.32 -13.86
C SER A 130 -1.90 10.84 -13.99
N ASN A 131 -1.12 10.33 -13.04
CA ASN A 131 -0.63 8.97 -13.03
C ASN A 131 -0.71 8.38 -11.62
N THR A 132 -0.84 7.06 -11.56
CA THR A 132 -0.74 6.26 -10.34
C THR A 132 0.56 5.47 -10.35
N TYR A 133 1.37 5.58 -9.30
CA TYR A 133 2.70 5.00 -9.20
C TYR A 133 2.82 4.06 -8.01
N ILE A 134 3.73 3.10 -8.12
CA ILE A 134 4.40 2.47 -6.98
C ILE A 134 5.80 3.06 -6.89
N LEU A 135 6.13 3.75 -5.79
CA LEU A 135 7.37 4.50 -5.59
C LEU A 135 8.18 3.98 -4.41
N LEU A 136 9.49 4.28 -4.42
CA LEU A 136 10.41 3.98 -3.32
C LEU A 136 11.10 5.23 -2.80
N THR A 137 11.44 5.23 -1.52
CA THR A 137 12.27 6.26 -0.89
C THR A 137 13.76 6.05 -1.14
N ASN A 138 14.58 7.04 -0.79
CA ASN A 138 16.01 6.81 -0.59
C ASN A 138 16.25 5.90 0.63
N SER A 139 17.40 5.21 0.65
CA SER A 139 17.83 4.44 1.82
C SER A 139 18.05 5.38 3.00
N GLY A 140 17.48 5.05 4.15
CA GLY A 140 17.58 5.85 5.39
C GLY A 140 16.49 6.92 5.49
N ASP A 141 15.64 7.07 4.48
CA ASP A 141 14.56 8.05 4.42
C ASP A 141 13.19 7.37 4.24
N ALA A 142 12.93 6.32 5.04
CA ALA A 142 11.79 5.43 4.82
C ALA A 142 10.41 6.13 4.91
N TYR A 143 10.34 7.30 5.55
CA TYR A 143 9.13 8.12 5.69
C TYR A 143 9.11 9.35 4.78
N GLY A 144 10.20 9.65 4.06
CA GLY A 144 10.30 10.82 3.19
C GLY A 144 9.82 10.60 1.76
N GLY A 145 10.41 11.38 0.86
CA GLY A 145 10.01 11.49 -0.55
C GLY A 145 10.40 10.30 -1.42
N TRP A 146 9.91 10.28 -2.66
CA TRP A 146 10.36 9.29 -3.63
C TRP A 146 11.73 9.63 -4.20
N ASN A 147 12.49 8.61 -4.57
CA ASN A 147 13.74 8.73 -5.31
C ASN A 147 13.49 8.76 -6.84
N GLY A 148 14.55 8.61 -7.64
CA GLY A 148 14.46 8.62 -9.11
C GLY A 148 13.83 7.37 -9.75
N LEU A 149 13.61 6.29 -9.00
CA LEU A 149 13.12 5.03 -9.55
C LEU A 149 11.63 5.09 -9.89
N ARG A 150 11.26 4.47 -11.02
CA ARG A 150 9.87 4.28 -11.45
C ARG A 150 9.64 2.80 -11.79
N PRO A 151 9.49 1.93 -10.79
CA PRO A 151 9.28 0.50 -11.03
C PRO A 151 7.99 0.21 -11.81
N PHE A 152 6.91 0.91 -11.46
CA PHE A 152 5.59 0.72 -12.05
C PHE A 152 4.78 2.01 -11.98
N MET A 153 4.14 2.38 -13.08
CA MET A 153 3.15 3.45 -13.13
C MET A 153 2.04 3.15 -14.14
N ILE A 154 0.87 3.73 -13.89
CA ILE A 154 -0.29 3.71 -14.76
C ILE A 154 -0.65 5.16 -15.10
N SER A 155 -0.86 5.44 -16.38
CA SER A 155 -1.52 6.68 -16.82
C SER A 155 -2.98 6.64 -16.42
N ASN A 156 -3.44 7.58 -15.59
CA ASN A 156 -4.83 7.59 -15.14
C ASN A 156 -5.81 7.81 -16.31
N SER A 157 -5.38 8.55 -17.34
CA SER A 157 -6.24 8.91 -18.47
C SER A 157 -6.33 7.80 -19.53
N THR A 158 -5.25 7.06 -19.75
CA THR A 158 -5.20 6.03 -20.81
C THR A 158 -5.23 4.61 -20.27
N GLY A 159 -4.91 4.39 -19.01
CA GLY A 159 -4.72 3.06 -18.42
C GLY A 159 -3.38 2.41 -18.80
N ASP A 160 -2.54 3.09 -19.58
CA ASP A 160 -1.27 2.54 -20.04
C ASP A 160 -0.32 2.26 -18.88
N VAL A 161 0.35 1.11 -18.94
CA VAL A 161 1.30 0.66 -17.93
C VAL A 161 2.72 0.94 -18.40
N TYR A 162 3.53 1.50 -17.52
CA TYR A 162 4.95 1.73 -17.74
C TYR A 162 5.77 1.10 -16.62
N MET A 163 6.90 0.49 -16.98
CA MET A 163 7.91 0.03 -16.03
C MET A 163 9.28 0.57 -16.44
N HIS A 164 10.04 1.03 -15.44
CA HIS A 164 11.32 1.75 -15.55
C HIS A 164 11.20 3.23 -15.98
N SER A 165 12.11 4.06 -15.48
CA SER A 165 12.26 5.46 -15.92
C SER A 165 12.72 5.48 -17.39
N GLY A 166 11.90 5.97 -18.31
CA GLY A 166 12.23 6.01 -19.75
C GLY A 166 11.74 4.82 -20.57
N ASN A 167 10.67 4.14 -20.13
CA ASN A 167 9.85 3.27 -20.96
C ASN A 167 10.56 1.99 -21.45
N ALA A 168 11.31 1.33 -20.55
CA ALA A 168 11.91 0.02 -20.88
C ALA A 168 10.81 -0.99 -21.25
N PHE A 169 9.68 -0.95 -20.55
CA PHE A 169 8.46 -1.68 -20.90
C PHE A 169 7.26 -0.74 -20.89
N TYR A 170 6.42 -0.88 -21.91
CA TYR A 170 5.17 -0.17 -22.10
C TYR A 170 4.09 -1.17 -22.52
N ALA A 171 2.92 -1.14 -21.87
CA ALA A 171 1.76 -1.86 -22.34
C ALA A 171 0.61 -0.88 -22.57
N ARG A 172 0.16 -0.80 -23.82
CA ARG A 172 -0.95 0.07 -24.23
C ARG A 172 -2.26 -0.58 -23.85
N ALA A 173 -3.05 0.10 -23.03
CA ALA A 173 -4.31 -0.46 -22.54
C ALA A 173 -5.39 -0.54 -23.64
N SER A 174 -5.36 0.39 -24.61
CA SER A 174 -6.40 0.48 -25.64
C SER A 174 -6.45 -0.71 -26.61
N ASP A 175 -5.33 -1.40 -26.83
CA ASP A 175 -5.26 -2.54 -27.75
C ASP A 175 -4.37 -3.70 -27.28
N GLY A 176 -3.73 -3.58 -26.11
CA GLY A 176 -2.86 -4.61 -25.55
C GLY A 176 -1.52 -4.76 -26.27
N ASN A 177 -1.10 -3.79 -27.08
CA ASN A 177 0.22 -3.82 -27.69
C ASN A 177 1.32 -3.53 -26.66
N VAL A 178 2.43 -4.26 -26.74
CA VAL A 178 3.58 -4.13 -25.85
C VAL A 178 4.74 -3.48 -26.60
N GLY A 179 5.23 -2.37 -26.05
CA GLY A 179 6.44 -1.70 -26.47
C GLY A 179 7.61 -2.01 -25.53
N ILE A 180 8.77 -2.35 -26.07
CA ILE A 180 10.03 -2.40 -25.32
C ILE A 180 10.94 -1.31 -25.88
N GLY A 181 11.21 -0.28 -25.08
CA GLY A 181 11.94 0.91 -25.53
C GLY A 181 11.14 1.86 -26.43
N THR A 182 9.84 1.64 -26.60
CA THR A 182 8.93 2.50 -27.37
C THR A 182 7.56 2.61 -26.70
N THR A 183 6.92 3.78 -26.80
CA THR A 183 5.54 4.02 -26.34
C THR A 183 4.51 4.02 -27.47
N SER A 184 4.97 3.80 -28.70
CA SER A 184 4.11 3.84 -29.89
C SER A 184 4.20 2.53 -30.67
N PRO A 185 3.88 1.37 -30.05
CA PRO A 185 3.99 0.08 -30.72
C PRO A 185 3.03 -0.01 -31.90
N SER A 186 3.57 -0.31 -33.07
CA SER A 186 2.78 -0.52 -34.30
C SER A 186 2.26 -1.96 -34.43
N TYR A 187 2.79 -2.87 -33.63
CA TYR A 187 2.44 -4.30 -33.60
C TYR A 187 2.22 -4.78 -32.17
N LYS A 188 1.72 -6.02 -32.01
CA LYS A 188 1.47 -6.62 -30.69
C LYS A 188 2.69 -6.63 -29.78
N LEU A 189 3.87 -6.82 -30.36
CA LEU A 189 5.16 -6.61 -29.72
C LEU A 189 6.00 -5.73 -30.65
N ASP A 190 6.41 -4.57 -30.17
CA ASP A 190 7.28 -3.65 -30.87
C ASP A 190 8.50 -3.37 -29.99
N VAL A 191 9.68 -3.72 -30.49
CA VAL A 191 10.94 -3.62 -29.73
C VAL A 191 11.83 -2.61 -30.44
N TYR A 192 12.05 -1.48 -29.78
CA TYR A 192 12.93 -0.43 -30.26
C TYR A 192 14.20 -0.38 -29.42
N ALA A 193 15.31 -0.77 -30.03
CA ALA A 193 16.61 -0.89 -29.36
C ALA A 193 17.38 0.43 -29.23
N GLY A 194 16.85 1.52 -29.82
CA GLY A 194 17.56 2.79 -29.94
C GLY A 194 18.90 2.63 -30.66
N THR A 195 19.98 2.96 -29.97
CA THR A 195 21.36 2.89 -30.49
C THR A 195 22.01 1.52 -30.35
N SER A 196 21.36 0.55 -29.70
CA SER A 196 21.89 -0.81 -29.59
C SER A 196 21.82 -1.53 -30.94
N ALA A 197 22.93 -2.12 -31.36
CA ALA A 197 22.98 -2.96 -32.56
C ALA A 197 22.08 -4.20 -32.45
N THR A 198 21.82 -4.69 -31.23
CA THR A 198 20.98 -5.88 -31.00
C THR A 198 19.60 -5.45 -30.52
N THR A 199 18.55 -5.83 -31.26
CA THR A 199 17.16 -5.54 -30.92
C THR A 199 16.58 -6.51 -29.91
N ALA A 200 16.76 -7.81 -30.15
CA ALA A 200 16.32 -8.86 -29.24
C ALA A 200 17.36 -9.98 -29.16
N ARG A 201 17.57 -10.52 -27.96
CA ARG A 201 18.46 -11.66 -27.71
C ARG A 201 17.73 -12.75 -26.93
N PHE A 202 17.76 -13.98 -27.43
CA PHE A 202 17.30 -15.18 -26.74
C PHE A 202 18.52 -16.02 -26.38
N ARG A 203 18.72 -16.35 -25.09
CA ARG A 203 19.96 -17.00 -24.63
C ARG A 203 19.76 -17.92 -23.44
N ASN A 204 20.69 -18.85 -23.26
CA ASN A 204 20.88 -19.64 -22.04
C ASN A 204 22.38 -19.92 -21.82
N SER A 205 22.72 -20.87 -20.93
CA SER A 205 24.13 -21.26 -20.66
C SER A 205 24.85 -21.86 -21.87
N ASN A 206 24.11 -22.38 -22.85
CA ASN A 206 24.64 -22.93 -24.09
C ASN A 206 24.82 -21.85 -25.17
N GLY A 207 24.46 -20.59 -24.87
CA GLY A 207 24.64 -19.32 -25.58
C GLY A 207 23.39 -18.77 -26.28
N TYR A 208 23.49 -18.04 -27.40
CA TYR A 208 22.44 -17.10 -27.83
C TYR A 208 22.08 -17.09 -29.32
N ILE A 209 20.90 -16.57 -29.62
CA ILE A 209 20.49 -16.04 -30.92
C ILE A 209 20.02 -14.59 -30.77
N GLU A 210 20.43 -13.74 -31.69
CA GLU A 210 20.11 -12.32 -31.76
C GLU A 210 19.39 -11.99 -33.04
N PHE A 211 18.43 -11.08 -32.94
CA PHE A 211 17.67 -10.55 -34.06
C PHE A 211 17.77 -9.03 -34.10
N GLY A 212 17.83 -8.48 -35.30
CA GLY A 212 17.71 -7.04 -35.55
C GLY A 212 18.77 -6.48 -36.52
N PRO A 213 18.61 -5.22 -36.95
CA PRO A 213 19.61 -4.55 -37.76
C PRO A 213 20.82 -4.12 -36.92
N LYS A 214 21.95 -4.83 -37.04
CA LYS A 214 23.22 -4.45 -36.40
C LYS A 214 23.93 -3.27 -37.06
N ASN A 215 23.48 -2.87 -38.24
CA ASN A 215 23.95 -1.71 -38.98
C ASN A 215 22.81 -1.18 -39.87
N ALA A 216 23.04 -0.05 -40.52
CA ALA A 216 22.05 0.56 -41.43
C ALA A 216 21.84 -0.23 -42.75
N GLY A 217 22.65 -1.25 -43.03
CA GLY A 217 22.70 -1.94 -44.31
C GLY A 217 21.88 -3.22 -44.40
N GLY A 218 21.40 -3.79 -43.29
CA GLY A 218 20.63 -5.03 -43.35
C GLY A 218 20.04 -5.51 -42.02
N ALA A 219 19.10 -6.45 -42.14
CA ALA A 219 18.61 -7.25 -41.02
C ALA A 219 19.60 -8.40 -40.73
N HIS A 220 19.77 -8.74 -39.46
CA HIS A 220 20.71 -9.79 -39.06
C HIS A 220 20.05 -10.80 -38.13
N ILE A 221 20.51 -12.04 -38.27
CA ILE A 221 20.31 -13.13 -37.32
C ILE A 221 21.71 -13.59 -36.93
N TYR A 222 22.11 -13.38 -35.68
CA TYR A 222 23.44 -13.74 -35.18
C TYR A 222 23.36 -14.77 -34.09
N THR A 223 24.38 -15.61 -34.00
CA THR A 223 24.56 -16.55 -32.89
C THR A 223 26.06 -16.75 -32.66
N ASP A 224 26.41 -17.11 -31.43
CA ASP A 224 27.73 -17.62 -31.05
C ASP A 224 27.83 -19.15 -31.16
N ARG A 225 26.84 -19.82 -31.77
CA ARG A 225 26.90 -21.24 -32.13
C ARG A 225 27.42 -21.42 -33.54
N ASP A 226 28.19 -22.50 -33.73
CA ASP A 226 28.78 -22.83 -35.04
C ASP A 226 27.75 -23.25 -36.09
N ARG A 227 26.50 -23.59 -35.68
CA ARG A 227 25.49 -24.17 -36.58
C ARG A 227 24.07 -23.76 -36.22
N PHE A 228 23.23 -23.68 -37.25
CA PHE A 228 21.77 -23.64 -37.13
C PHE A 228 21.19 -25.01 -37.44
N TYR A 229 20.39 -25.55 -36.52
CA TYR A 229 19.67 -26.81 -36.72
C TYR A 229 18.20 -26.52 -37.00
N PHE A 230 17.71 -27.04 -38.12
CA PHE A 230 16.30 -27.05 -38.46
C PHE A 230 15.76 -28.46 -38.24
N ASN A 231 14.67 -28.60 -37.50
CA ASN A 231 14.04 -29.90 -37.23
C ASN A 231 13.27 -30.46 -38.45
N LYS A 232 13.26 -29.72 -39.58
CA LYS A 232 12.59 -30.04 -40.84
C LYS A 232 13.35 -29.42 -42.01
N ASP A 233 13.09 -29.94 -43.20
CA ASP A 233 13.57 -29.37 -44.46
C ASP A 233 13.16 -27.90 -44.59
N VAL A 234 14.08 -27.08 -45.10
CA VAL A 234 13.85 -25.65 -45.37
C VAL A 234 13.41 -25.49 -46.82
N TRP A 235 12.14 -25.13 -47.02
CA TRP A 235 11.56 -24.91 -48.35
C TRP A 235 11.51 -23.42 -48.69
N LEU A 236 11.88 -23.07 -49.92
CA LEU A 236 11.60 -21.75 -50.49
C LEU A 236 10.19 -21.79 -51.09
N VAL A 237 9.32 -20.84 -50.69
CA VAL A 237 7.92 -20.77 -51.13
C VAL A 237 7.65 -19.43 -51.84
N GLY A 238 6.90 -19.47 -52.95
CA GLY A 238 6.53 -18.29 -53.77
C GLY A 238 6.95 -18.40 -55.24
N ASN A 239 6.53 -17.43 -56.07
CA ASN A 239 6.96 -17.34 -57.47
C ASN A 239 7.62 -15.98 -57.75
N PRO A 240 8.94 -15.93 -57.98
CA PRO A 240 9.90 -17.05 -57.95
C PRO A 240 10.35 -17.42 -56.53
N SER A 241 10.53 -18.72 -56.28
CA SER A 241 11.12 -19.24 -55.03
C SER A 241 12.63 -19.08 -55.08
N ARG A 242 13.20 -18.14 -54.33
CA ARG A 242 14.64 -17.90 -54.33
C ARG A 242 15.17 -17.42 -52.99
N LEU A 243 16.34 -17.93 -52.62
CA LEU A 243 17.25 -17.24 -51.74
C LEU A 243 18.10 -16.35 -52.65
N SER A 244 17.97 -15.04 -52.55
CA SER A 244 18.64 -14.10 -53.46
C SER A 244 19.04 -12.84 -52.74
N ALA A 245 19.98 -12.11 -53.32
CA ALA A 245 20.36 -10.82 -52.79
C ALA A 245 19.24 -9.80 -52.95
N TYR A 246 19.23 -8.82 -52.05
CA TYR A 246 18.33 -7.67 -52.11
C TYR A 246 18.67 -6.71 -53.26
N SER A 247 19.89 -6.76 -53.81
CA SER A 247 20.35 -5.92 -54.92
C SER A 247 20.98 -6.77 -56.04
N THR A 248 21.56 -6.13 -57.06
CA THR A 248 22.33 -6.78 -58.13
C THR A 248 23.66 -7.39 -57.66
N ASN A 249 24.01 -7.25 -56.38
CA ASN A 249 25.17 -7.91 -55.78
C ASN A 249 24.85 -9.37 -55.44
N ASN A 250 25.85 -10.24 -55.30
CA ASN A 250 25.62 -11.66 -55.02
C ASN A 250 25.08 -11.91 -53.61
N LEU A 251 24.18 -12.89 -53.47
CA LEU A 251 23.89 -13.51 -52.17
C LEU A 251 25.16 -14.20 -51.69
N GLN A 252 25.78 -13.69 -50.63
CA GLN A 252 26.96 -14.32 -50.04
C GLN A 252 26.53 -15.30 -48.94
N LEU A 253 26.53 -16.59 -49.28
CA LEU A 253 26.52 -17.67 -48.30
C LEU A 253 27.98 -17.96 -47.97
N GLN A 254 28.51 -17.30 -46.94
CA GLN A 254 29.87 -17.54 -46.49
C GLN A 254 29.96 -18.94 -45.87
N THR A 255 30.98 -19.70 -46.25
CA THR A 255 31.38 -20.97 -45.60
C THR A 255 32.32 -20.69 -44.45
#